data_AF-A0A1B7W9P0-F1
#
_entry.id   AF-A0A1B7W9P0-F1
#
_cell.length_a   1.000
_cell.length_b   1.000
_cell.length_c   1.000
_cell.angle_alpha   90.00
_cell.angle_beta   90.00
_cell.angle_gamma   90.00
#
_symmetry.space_group_name_H-M   'P 1'
#
loop_
_entity.id
_entity.type
_entity.pdbx_description
1 polymer ?
#
loop_
_entity_poly.entity_id
_entity_poly.type
_entity_poly.pdbx_seq_one_letter_code
_entity_poly.pdbx_strand_id
1 'polypeptide(L)'
;MSNNQEELKLQLRPRATEVVYLNIPKDTLVSIEEVAVSKDMSVEALIKFYIGQALRQDIAKLFNERLLDKTAQVLSRHIQSEEEISRIMQEIKAETIG
;
A
#
# COMPACT_ATOMS: atom_id res chain seq x y z
N MET A 1 46.42 -6.25 14.22
CA MET A 1 45.15 -6.61 13.57
C MET A 1 44.05 -5.81 14.27
N SER A 2 43.73 -4.62 13.76
CA SER A 2 42.72 -3.76 14.38
C SER A 2 41.31 -4.25 14.04
N ASN A 3 40.56 -4.60 15.07
CA ASN A 3 39.12 -4.88 15.02
C ASN A 3 38.36 -3.56 14.80
N ASN A 4 38.09 -3.21 13.54
CA ASN A 4 37.11 -2.17 13.20
C ASN A 4 35.76 -2.84 12.92
N GLN A 5 35.06 -3.21 14.00
CA GLN A 5 33.63 -3.47 13.94
C GLN A 5 32.91 -2.18 14.32
N GLU A 6 32.83 -1.24 13.39
CA GLU A 6 31.89 -0.13 13.51
C GLU A 6 30.48 -0.73 13.50
N GLU A 7 29.86 -0.84 14.67
CA GLU A 7 28.46 -1.19 14.80
C GLU A 7 27.63 -0.20 13.98
N LEU A 8 27.07 -0.66 12.86
CA LEU A 8 26.10 0.07 12.05
C LEU A 8 24.88 0.37 12.91
N LYS A 9 24.88 1.52 13.60
CA LYS A 9 23.73 1.99 14.38
C LYS A 9 22.61 2.35 13.42
N LEU A 10 21.56 1.53 13.40
CA LEU A 10 20.36 1.77 12.63
C LEU A 10 19.69 3.05 13.11
N GLN A 11 19.85 4.15 12.37
CA GLN A 11 19.18 5.42 12.67
C GLN A 11 17.73 5.36 12.19
N LEU A 12 16.86 4.79 13.02
CA LEU A 12 15.42 4.83 12.79
C LEU A 12 14.92 6.26 13.00
N ARG A 13 14.41 6.89 11.94
CA ARG A 13 13.69 8.17 12.04
C ARG A 13 12.25 7.89 12.46
N PRO A 14 11.80 8.31 13.66
CA PRO A 14 10.43 8.14 14.07
C PRO A 14 9.50 8.89 13.12
N ARG A 15 8.37 8.27 12.75
CA ARG A 15 7.29 8.95 12.03
C ARG A 15 6.32 9.53 13.06
N ALA A 16 5.64 10.62 12.70
CA ALA A 16 4.51 11.11 13.48
C ALA A 16 3.42 10.02 13.52
N THR A 17 2.85 9.77 14.70
CA THR A 17 1.83 8.75 14.92
C THR A 17 0.70 9.33 15.76
N GLU A 18 -0.52 8.91 15.47
CA GLU A 18 -1.72 9.23 16.24
C GLU A 18 -2.27 7.96 16.89
N VAL A 19 -2.96 8.11 18.03
CA VAL A 19 -3.59 6.98 18.72
C VAL A 19 -4.98 6.73 18.14
N VAL A 20 -5.27 5.48 17.80
CA VAL A 20 -6.59 5.03 17.33
C VAL A 20 -7.16 4.05 18.34
N TYR A 21 -8.33 4.37 18.91
CA TYR A 21 -9.10 3.46 19.76
C TYR A 21 -10.12 2.71 18.92
N LEU A 22 -10.14 1.38 19.00
CA LEU A 22 -11.05 0.52 18.26
C LEU A 22 -11.68 -0.54 19.18
N ASN A 23 -13.00 -0.67 19.12
CA ASN A 23 -13.69 -1.81 19.72
C ASN A 23 -13.62 -2.99 18.76
N ILE A 24 -13.04 -4.10 19.20
CA ILE A 24 -12.92 -5.33 18.42
C ILE A 24 -13.73 -6.44 19.12
N PRO A 25 -14.48 -7.28 18.39
CA PRO A 25 -15.11 -8.47 18.97
C PRO A 25 -14.08 -9.33 19.72
N LYS A 26 -14.47 -9.87 20.88
CA LYS A 26 -13.54 -10.62 21.75
C LYS A 26 -12.97 -11.86 21.06
N ASP A 27 -13.79 -12.56 20.30
CA ASP A 27 -13.41 -13.70 19.47
C ASP A 27 -12.38 -13.31 18.40
N THR A 28 -12.56 -12.16 17.74
CA THR A 28 -11.59 -11.65 16.79
C THR A 28 -10.25 -11.33 17.46
N LEU A 29 -10.25 -10.76 18.67
CA LEU A 29 -9.01 -10.52 19.42
C LEU A 29 -8.27 -11.83 19.73
N VAL A 30 -8.99 -12.87 20.16
CA VAL A 30 -8.42 -14.20 20.39
C VAL A 30 -7.77 -14.75 19.11
N SER A 31 -8.45 -14.66 17.97
CA SER A 31 -7.87 -15.08 16.69
C SER A 31 -6.63 -14.27 16.30
N ILE A 32 -6.62 -12.96 16.57
CA ILE A 32 -5.44 -12.11 16.32
C ILE A 32 -4.26 -12.55 17.19
N GLU A 33 -4.50 -12.86 18.47
CA GLU A 33 -3.47 -13.36 19.39
C GLU A 33 -2.87 -14.68 18.93
N GLU A 34 -3.70 -15.66 18.55
CA GLU A 34 -3.25 -16.95 18.01
C GLU A 34 -2.38 -16.79 16.76
N VAL A 35 -2.82 -15.94 15.83
CA VAL A 35 -2.08 -15.70 14.59
C VAL A 35 -0.78 -14.94 14.86
N ALA A 36 -0.77 -14.01 15.82
CA ALA A 36 0.44 -13.28 16.21
C ALA A 36 1.52 -14.23 16.74
N VAL A 37 1.13 -15.20 17.60
CA VAL A 37 2.03 -16.27 18.05
C VAL A 37 2.56 -17.09 16.88
N SER A 38 1.68 -17.51 15.96
CA SER A 38 2.09 -18.31 14.79
C SER A 38 3.08 -17.61 13.86
N LYS A 39 3.06 -16.27 13.83
CA LYS A 39 3.88 -15.41 12.97
C LYS A 39 5.10 -14.83 13.67
N ASP A 40 5.32 -15.17 14.94
CA ASP A 40 6.37 -14.58 15.79
C ASP A 40 6.30 -13.04 15.81
N MET A 41 5.10 -12.51 16.00
CA MET A 41 4.82 -11.07 16.04
C MET A 41 4.09 -10.71 17.32
N SER A 42 4.26 -9.48 17.79
CA SER A 42 3.33 -8.92 18.78
C SER A 42 1.96 -8.67 18.13
N VAL A 43 0.90 -8.66 18.93
CA VAL A 43 -0.46 -8.31 18.48
C VAL A 43 -0.46 -6.95 17.76
N GLU A 44 0.23 -5.96 18.33
CA GLU A 44 0.35 -4.63 17.73
C GLU A 44 1.06 -4.67 16.37
N ALA A 45 2.16 -5.42 16.25
CA ALA A 45 2.90 -5.56 15.00
C ALA A 45 2.05 -6.25 13.92
N LEU A 46 1.29 -7.29 14.29
CA LEU A 46 0.39 -7.98 13.38
C LEU A 46 -0.73 -7.06 12.88
N ILE A 47 -1.37 -6.30 13.77
CA ILE A 47 -2.42 -5.34 13.39
C ILE A 47 -1.85 -4.28 12.44
N LYS A 48 -0.70 -3.68 12.75
CA LYS A 48 -0.03 -2.73 11.86
C LYS A 48 0.30 -3.35 10.50
N PHE A 49 0.75 -4.61 10.49
CA PHE A 49 1.06 -5.33 9.27
C PHE A 49 -0.18 -5.53 8.39
N TYR A 50 -1.28 -6.04 8.96
CA TYR A 50 -2.53 -6.26 8.23
C TYR A 50 -3.15 -4.99 7.69
N ILE A 51 -3.21 -3.93 8.52
CA ILE A 51 -3.66 -2.61 8.07
C ILE A 51 -2.79 -2.14 6.91
N GLY A 52 -1.45 -2.19 7.07
CA GLY A 52 -0.52 -1.74 6.05
C GLY A 52 -0.61 -2.55 4.75
N GLN A 53 -0.84 -3.87 4.84
CA GLN A 53 -0.93 -4.74 3.67
C GLN A 53 -2.13 -4.38 2.79
N ALA A 54 -3.33 -4.39 3.36
CA ALA A 54 -4.55 -4.08 2.61
C ALA A 54 -4.54 -2.62 2.13
N LEU A 55 -4.17 -1.68 3.01
CA LEU A 55 -4.21 -0.25 2.68
C LEU A 55 -3.25 0.11 1.54
N ARG A 56 -2.07 -0.52 1.46
CA ARG A 56 -1.16 -0.30 0.32
C ARG A 56 -1.78 -0.74 -1.01
N GLN A 57 -2.51 -1.85 -1.02
CA GLN A 57 -3.20 -2.33 -2.22
C GLN A 57 -4.31 -1.37 -2.64
N ASP A 58 -5.13 -0.92 -1.68
CA ASP A 58 -6.20 0.04 -1.95
C ASP A 58 -5.67 1.39 -2.44
N ILE A 59 -4.60 1.92 -1.82
CA ILE A 59 -3.96 3.16 -2.26
C ILE A 59 -3.41 3.02 -3.68
N ALA A 60 -2.77 1.90 -4.02
CA ALA A 60 -2.24 1.66 -5.36
C ALA A 60 -3.37 1.62 -6.39
N LYS A 61 -4.48 0.95 -6.08
CA LYS A 61 -5.67 0.91 -6.93
C LYS A 61 -6.24 2.32 -7.17
N LEU A 62 -6.47 3.10 -6.10
CA LEU A 62 -6.96 4.47 -6.20
C LEU A 62 -6.00 5.40 -6.96
N PHE A 63 -4.70 5.16 -6.87
CA PHE A 63 -3.72 5.90 -7.66
C PHE A 63 -3.85 5.57 -9.15
N ASN A 64 -3.92 4.28 -9.51
CA ASN A 64 -4.05 3.84 -10.90
C ASN A 64 -5.34 4.34 -11.55
N GLU A 65 -6.47 4.30 -10.84
CA GLU A 65 -7.74 4.84 -11.33
C GLU A 65 -7.63 6.34 -11.65
N ARG A 66 -7.11 7.13 -10.70
CA ARG A 66 -6.89 8.57 -10.90
C ARG A 66 -5.90 8.86 -12.03
N LEU A 67 -4.86 8.03 -12.18
CA LEU A 67 -3.88 8.16 -13.25
C LEU A 67 -4.54 7.95 -14.61
N LEU A 68 -5.32 6.88 -14.77
CA LEU A 68 -6.04 6.58 -16.01
C LEU A 68 -7.04 7.67 -16.38
N ASP A 69 -7.82 8.17 -15.41
CA ASP A 69 -8.75 9.28 -15.63
C ASP A 69 -8.02 10.54 -16.11
N LYS A 70 -6.86 10.83 -15.50
CA LYS A 70 -6.06 11.98 -15.89
C LYS A 70 -5.43 11.81 -17.26
N THR A 71 -4.98 10.61 -17.60
CA THR A 71 -4.48 10.28 -18.94
C THR A 71 -5.56 10.50 -19.99
N ALA A 72 -6.78 9.99 -19.77
CA ALA A 72 -7.90 10.23 -20.68
C ALA A 72 -8.20 11.73 -20.86
N GLN A 73 -8.20 12.49 -19.76
CA GLN A 73 -8.40 13.94 -19.80
C GLN A 73 -7.28 14.68 -20.55
N VAL A 74 -6.03 14.21 -20.46
CA VAL A 74 -4.91 14.80 -21.20
C VAL A 74 -5.03 14.46 -22.68
N LEU A 75 -5.31 13.20 -23.04
CA LEU A 75 -5.51 12.79 -24.42
C LEU A 75 -6.64 13.57 -25.11
N SER A 76 -7.75 13.81 -24.41
CA SER A 76 -8.88 14.58 -24.95
C SER A 76 -8.56 16.05 -25.25
N ARG A 77 -7.44 16.58 -24.74
CA ARG A 77 -6.98 17.94 -25.08
C ARG A 77 -6.15 17.98 -26.36
N HIS A 78 -5.65 16.83 -26.81
CA HIS A 78 -4.71 16.71 -27.93
C HIS A 78 -5.27 15.90 -29.10
N ILE A 79 -6.28 15.05 -28.86
CA ILE A 79 -6.90 14.16 -29.85
C ILE A 79 -8.39 14.48 -29.94
N GLN A 80 -8.89 14.63 -31.18
CA GLN A 80 -10.31 14.96 -31.43
C GLN A 80 -11.22 13.73 -31.59
N SER A 81 -10.65 12.55 -31.91
CA SER A 81 -11.40 11.29 -32.03
C SER A 81 -11.51 10.57 -30.68
N GLU A 82 -12.74 10.38 -30.22
CA GLU A 82 -13.04 9.63 -29.00
C GLU A 82 -12.69 8.13 -29.16
N GLU A 83 -12.85 7.59 -30.37
CA GLU A 83 -12.52 6.20 -30.70
C GLU A 83 -11.01 5.93 -30.63
N GLU A 84 -10.19 6.90 -31.03
CA GLU A 84 -8.75 6.82 -30.91
C GLU A 84 -8.30 6.90 -29.45
N ILE A 85 -8.87 7.82 -28.67
CA ILE A 85 -8.61 7.91 -27.21
C ILE A 85 -8.99 6.61 -26.51
N SER A 86 -10.16 6.05 -26.81
CA SER A 86 -10.63 4.80 -26.21
C SER A 86 -9.70 3.62 -26.51
N ARG A 87 -9.19 3.51 -27.74
CA ARG A 87 -8.21 2.48 -28.13
C ARG A 87 -6.90 2.62 -27.35
N ILE A 88 -6.32 3.83 -27.30
CA ILE A 88 -5.09 4.09 -26.53
C ILE A 88 -5.29 3.76 -25.05
N MET A 89 -6.44 4.15 -24.47
CA MET A 89 -6.73 3.85 -23.06
C MET A 89 -6.89 2.35 -22.78
N GLN A 90 -7.42 1.56 -23.72
CA GLN A 90 -7.49 0.10 -23.60
C GLN A 90 -6.10 -0.54 -23.67
N GLU A 91 -5.25 -0.07 -24.58
CA GLU A 91 -3.87 -0.53 -24.71
C GLU A 91 -3.06 -0.25 -23.44
N ILE A 92 -3.11 0.99 -22.93
CA ILE A 92 -2.44 1.36 -21.67
C ILE A 92 -2.89 0.44 -20.52
N LYS A 93 -4.20 0.19 -20.38
CA LYS A 93 -4.73 -0.70 -19.32
C LYS A 93 -4.19 -2.13 -19.45
N ALA A 94 -4.14 -2.66 -20.67
CA ALA A 94 -3.65 -4.02 -20.93
C ALA A 94 -2.16 -4.16 -20.58
N GLU A 95 -1.35 -3.13 -20.78
CA GLU A 95 0.08 -3.16 -20.48
C GLU A 95 0.45 -2.85 -19.02
N THR A 96 -0.39 -2.11 -18.28
CA THR A 96 -0.06 -1.65 -16.91
C THR A 96 -0.79 -2.36 -15.78
N ILE A 97 -1.92 -3.01 -16.03
CA ILE A 97 -2.76 -3.64 -14.99
C ILE A 97 -2.93 -5.15 -15.26
N GLY A 98 -1.86 -5.80 -15.74
CA GLY A 98 -1.74 -7.25 -15.87
C GLY A 98 -1.18 -7.91 -14.62
#